data_AF-A0A1J3FPW5-F1
#
_entry.id   AF-A0A1J3FPW5-F1
#
_cell.length_a   1.000
_cell.length_b   1.000
_cell.length_c   1.000
_cell.angle_alpha   90.00
_cell.angle_beta   90.00
_cell.angle_gamma   90.00
#
_symmetry.space_group_name_H-M   'P 1'
#
loop_
_entity.id
_entity.type
_entity.pdbx_description
1 polymer ?
#
loop_
_entity_poly.entity_id
_entity_poly.type
_entity_poly.pdbx_seq_one_letter_code
_entity_poly.pdbx_strand_id
1 'polypeptide(L)'
;EDVGADKVVLVVTDSATNNVAAARLLKQKRPNIFRSGCAAHTVDLMFEGISKLPGFAKLIDQSKALTIFVYAHHKTLSMMRA
;
A
#
# COMPACT_ATOMS: atom_id res chain seq x y z
N GLU A 1 22.08 18.36 -13.19
CA GLU A 1 22.88 17.11 -13.20
C GLU A 1 21.90 15.98 -13.41
N ASP A 2 21.91 15.33 -14.58
CA ASP A 2 20.98 14.23 -14.88
C ASP A 2 21.60 12.90 -14.48
N VAL A 3 20.85 12.11 -13.70
CA VAL A 3 21.21 10.73 -13.42
C VAL A 3 20.83 9.89 -14.63
N GLY A 4 21.82 9.60 -15.49
CA GLY A 4 21.61 8.78 -16.68
C GLY A 4 21.04 7.40 -16.36
N ALA A 5 20.26 6.84 -17.29
CA ALA A 5 19.57 5.56 -17.11
C ALA A 5 20.49 4.39 -16.73
N ASP A 6 21.78 4.48 -17.08
CA ASP A 6 22.78 3.45 -16.80
C ASP A 6 23.23 3.43 -15.34
N LYS A 7 22.89 4.47 -14.55
CA LYS A 7 23.15 4.54 -13.11
C LYS A 7 22.02 3.93 -12.26
N VAL A 8 20.89 3.58 -12.87
CA VAL A 8 19.78 2.93 -12.17
C VAL A 8 20.06 1.44 -12.09
N VAL A 9 20.07 0.89 -10.87
CA VAL A 9 20.33 -0.54 -10.64
C VAL A 9 19.12 -1.28 -10.06
N LEU A 10 18.17 -0.57 -9.44
CA LEU A 10 17.02 -1.17 -8.78
C LEU A 10 15.77 -0.30 -8.95
N VAL A 11 14.68 -0.95 -9.29
CA VAL A 11 13.33 -0.37 -9.30
C VAL A 11 12.49 -1.08 -8.23
N VAL A 12 11.87 -0.31 -7.34
CA VAL A 12 10.98 -0.84 -6.30
C VAL A 12 9.55 -0.43 -6.65
N THR A 13 8.69 -1.41 -6.87
CA THR A 13 7.26 -1.20 -7.20
C THR A 13 6.39 -2.15 -6.41
N ASP A 14 5.12 -1.81 -6.19
CA ASP A 14 4.16 -2.76 -5.62
C ASP A 14 4.05 -4.03 -6.49
N SER A 15 3.47 -5.09 -5.94
CA SER A 15 3.39 -6.41 -6.56
C SER A 15 2.19 -6.57 -7.50
N ALA A 16 1.52 -5.49 -7.91
CA ALA A 16 0.40 -5.55 -8.82
C ALA A 16 0.79 -6.18 -10.18
N THR A 17 -0.19 -6.78 -10.84
CA THR A 17 0.02 -7.59 -12.07
C THR A 17 0.64 -6.78 -13.21
N ASN A 18 0.21 -5.52 -13.38
CA ASN A 18 0.79 -4.57 -14.34
C ASN A 18 2.28 -4.28 -14.03
N ASN A 19 2.64 -4.13 -12.75
CA ASN A 19 4.01 -3.88 -12.32
C ASN A 19 4.90 -5.13 -12.48
N VAL A 20 4.33 -6.33 -12.31
CA VAL A 20 5.01 -7.59 -12.64
C VAL A 20 5.26 -7.69 -14.15
N ALA A 21 4.27 -7.35 -14.98
CA ALA A 21 4.44 -7.33 -16.44
C ALA A 21 5.49 -6.29 -16.89
N ALA A 22 5.44 -5.08 -16.32
CA ALA A 22 6.43 -4.05 -16.57
C ALA A 22 7.84 -4.47 -16.13
N ALA A 23 7.97 -5.15 -14.98
CA ALA A 23 9.25 -5.68 -14.51
C ALA A 23 9.84 -6.71 -15.47
N ARG A 24 8.99 -7.56 -16.09
CA ARG A 24 9.43 -8.51 -17.13
C ARG A 24 9.96 -7.78 -18.36
N LEU A 25 9.25 -6.75 -18.84
CA LEU A 25 9.70 -5.92 -19.95
C LEU A 25 10.97 -5.14 -19.63
N LEU A 26 11.09 -4.63 -18.40
CA LEU A 26 12.26 -3.93 -17.90
C LEU A 26 13.49 -4.85 -17.93
N LYS A 27 13.36 -6.07 -17.42
CA LYS A 27 14.43 -7.07 -17.45
C LYS A 27 14.88 -7.42 -18.88
N GLN A 28 13.94 -7.45 -19.83
CA GLN A 28 14.25 -7.70 -21.26
C GLN A 28 15.01 -6.52 -21.90
N LYS A 29 14.60 -5.28 -21.62
CA LYS A 29 15.20 -4.08 -22.23
C LYS A 29 16.46 -3.59 -21.52
N ARG A 30 16.58 -3.86 -20.22
CA ARG A 30 17.61 -3.32 -19.31
C ARG A 30 18.02 -4.42 -18.31
N PRO A 31 18.81 -5.42 -18.73
CA PRO A 31 19.14 -6.59 -17.89
C PRO A 31 19.91 -6.24 -16.61
N ASN A 32 20.59 -5.10 -16.57
CA ASN A 32 21.34 -4.61 -15.42
C ASN A 32 20.45 -3.97 -14.34
N ILE A 33 19.15 -3.76 -14.61
CA ILE A 33 18.20 -3.18 -13.67
C ILE A 33 17.41 -4.30 -12.99
N PHE A 34 17.55 -4.41 -11.68
CA PHE A 34 16.77 -5.33 -10.86
C PHE A 34 15.41 -4.72 -10.50
N ARG A 35 14.43 -5.58 -10.23
CA ARG A 35 13.14 -5.18 -9.65
C ARG A 35 12.91 -5.92 -8.35
N SER A 36 12.53 -5.18 -7.32
CA SER A 36 12.04 -5.74 -6.05
C SER A 36 10.60 -5.29 -5.79
N GLY A 37 9.87 -6.08 -5.01
CA GLY A 37 8.55 -5.70 -4.50
C GLY A 37 8.67 -4.61 -3.44
N CYS A 38 7.65 -3.75 -3.35
CA CYS A 38 7.56 -2.72 -2.32
C CYS A 38 7.30 -3.35 -0.95
N ALA A 39 8.23 -3.17 0.00
CA ALA A 39 8.09 -3.66 1.36
C ALA A 39 6.86 -3.08 2.07
N ALA A 40 6.54 -1.80 1.85
CA ALA A 40 5.35 -1.17 2.44
C ALA A 40 4.07 -1.86 1.96
N HIS A 41 3.98 -2.20 0.67
CA HIS A 41 2.85 -2.94 0.12
C HIS A 41 2.79 -4.37 0.68
N THR A 42 3.93 -5.03 0.88
CA THR A 42 3.98 -6.35 1.54
C THR A 42 3.43 -6.28 2.96
N VAL A 43 3.81 -5.27 3.74
CA VAL A 43 3.31 -5.06 5.11
C VAL A 43 1.80 -4.76 5.11
N ASP A 44 1.32 -3.97 4.16
CA ASP A 44 -0.11 -3.69 3.98
C ASP A 44 -0.92 -4.97 3.76
N LEU A 45 -0.46 -5.87 2.86
CA LEU A 45 -1.09 -7.17 2.64
C LEU A 45 -1.05 -8.08 3.88
N MET A 46 0.02 -8.03 4.68
CA MET A 46 0.09 -8.75 5.95
C MET A 46 -0.98 -8.25 6.93
N PHE A 47 -1.15 -6.93 7.04
CA PHE A 47 -2.20 -6.35 7.87
C PHE A 47 -3.59 -6.61 7.33
N GLU A 48 -3.79 -6.63 6.02
CA GLU A 48 -5.06 -7.03 5.41
C GLU A 48 -5.42 -8.47 5.81
N GLY A 49 -4.45 -9.39 5.79
CA GLY A 49 -4.65 -10.77 6.26
C GLY A 49 -5.05 -10.83 7.75
N ILE A 50 -4.33 -10.11 8.61
CA ILE A 50 -4.62 -10.03 10.05
C ILE A 50 -6.02 -9.44 10.29
N SER A 51 -6.40 -8.41 9.53
CA SER A 51 -7.68 -7.72 9.66
C SER A 51 -8.88 -8.63 9.42
N LYS A 52 -8.71 -9.68 8.61
CA LYS A 52 -9.76 -10.66 8.25
C LYS A 52 -9.94 -11.77 9.28
N LEU A 53 -9.05 -11.87 10.27
CA LEU A 53 -9.18 -12.87 11.33
C LEU A 53 -10.46 -12.61 12.15
N PRO A 54 -11.21 -13.66 12.57
CA PRO A 54 -12.52 -13.50 13.22
C PRO A 54 -12.52 -12.57 14.45
N GLY A 55 -11.43 -12.55 15.21
CA GLY A 55 -11.27 -11.66 16.37
C GLY A 55 -11.08 -10.18 16.03
N PHE A 56 -10.51 -9.88 14.86
CA PHE A 56 -10.21 -8.52 14.42
C PHE A 56 -11.27 -7.95 13.47
N ALA A 57 -11.82 -8.78 12.58
CA ALA A 57 -12.78 -8.34 11.56
C ALA A 57 -13.98 -7.60 12.18
N LYS A 58 -14.60 -8.19 13.21
CA LYS A 58 -15.74 -7.58 13.92
C LYS A 58 -15.38 -6.24 14.55
N LEU A 59 -14.21 -6.15 15.20
CA LEU A 59 -13.75 -4.92 15.87
C LEU A 59 -13.48 -3.81 14.85
N ILE A 60 -12.90 -4.17 13.70
CA ILE A 60 -12.61 -3.24 12.61
C ILE A 60 -13.91 -2.70 12.02
N ASP A 61 -14.92 -3.54 11.81
CA ASP A 61 -16.22 -3.09 11.29
C ASP A 61 -16.95 -2.16 12.27
N GLN A 62 -16.92 -2.46 13.57
CA GLN A 62 -17.45 -1.57 14.61
C GLN A 62 -16.70 -0.23 14.64
N SER A 63 -15.37 -0.25 14.52
CA SER A 63 -14.53 0.95 14.49
C SER A 63 -14.79 1.81 13.25
N LYS A 64 -15.02 1.18 12.08
CA LYS A 64 -15.43 1.88 10.85
C LYS A 64 -16.80 2.55 11.04
N ALA A 65 -17.79 1.84 11.59
CA ALA A 65 -19.11 2.41 11.85
C ALA A 65 -19.05 3.61 12.78
N LEU A 66 -18.24 3.53 13.86
CA LEU A 66 -18.01 4.65 14.77
C LEU A 66 -17.35 5.84 14.05
N THR A 67 -16.31 5.58 13.25
CA THR A 67 -15.62 6.63 12.49
C THR A 67 -16.58 7.33 11.54
N ILE A 68 -17.39 6.56 10.79
CA ILE A 68 -18.43 7.12 9.91
C ILE A 68 -19.39 8.00 10.71
N PHE A 69 -19.87 7.52 11.86
CA PHE A 69 -20.75 8.30 12.73
C PHE A 69 -20.11 9.62 13.18
N VAL A 70 -18.87 9.59 13.66
CA VAL A 70 -18.14 10.78 14.11
C VAL A 70 -18.00 11.79 12.98
N TYR A 71 -17.52 11.35 11.80
CA TYR A 71 -17.30 12.24 10.67
C TYR A 71 -18.60 12.76 10.03
N ALA A 72 -19.71 12.02 10.13
CA ALA A 72 -21.01 12.44 9.60
C ALA A 72 -21.71 13.52 10.45
N HIS A 73 -21.30 13.74 11.71
CA HIS A 73 -21.98 14.67 12.62
C HIS A 73 -21.06 15.81 13.06
N HIS A 74 -21.30 17.02 12.54
CA HIS A 74 -20.43 18.19 12.75
C HIS A 74 -20.15 18.51 14.23
N LYS A 75 -21.15 18.40 15.12
CA LYS A 75 -20.96 18.62 16.57
C LYS A 75 -20.06 17.55 17.19
N THR A 76 -20.32 16.28 16.89
CA THR A 76 -19.53 15.15 17.36
C THR A 76 -18.08 15.23 16.85
N LEU A 77 -17.89 15.54 15.57
CA LEU A 77 -16.58 15.76 14.98
C LEU A 77 -15.84 16.93 15.63
N SER A 78 -16.54 18.03 15.90
CA SER A 78 -15.99 19.19 16.60
C SER A 78 -15.52 18.83 18.00
N MET A 79 -16.29 18.02 18.74
CA MET A 79 -15.89 17.55 20.08
C MET A 79 -14.70 16.59 20.05
N MET A 80 -14.58 15.72 19.05
CA MET A 80 -13.46 14.78 18.91
C MET A 80 -12.15 15.43 18.48
N ARG A 81 -12.20 16.63 17.89
CA ARG A 81 -11.03 17.38 17.41
C ARG A 81 -10.54 18.46 18.37
N ALA A 82 -11.34 18.78 19.38
CA ALA A 82 -10.96 19.69 20.47
C ALA A 82 -10.04 18.98 21.46
#